data_AF-A0A2H6HB10-F1
#
_entry.id   AF-A0A2H6HB10-F1
#
_cell.length_a   1.000
_cell.length_b   1.000
_cell.length_c   1.000
_cell.angle_alpha   90.00
_cell.angle_beta   90.00
_cell.angle_gamma   90.00
#
_symmetry.space_group_name_H-M   'P 1'
#
loop_
_entity.id
_entity.type
_entity.pdbx_description
1 polymer ?
#
loop_
_entity_poly.entity_id
_entity_poly.type
_entity_poly.pdbx_seq_one_letter_code
_entity_poly.pdbx_strand_id
1 'polypeptide(L)'
;MGGDIDLRRAKTIGFGTEHLPIGLARDVADRVLADASRLTSGQLAARIRRLCIDVDPDDARRRYRQAADERRLIVEPTGSGTAHLLGLDLAPDRVTAAAAKINQLARSLKTTGESRTMDQLRADVFLDLLEGTPAYTTKTSPDYSRVRVVGL
;
A
#
# COMPACT_ATOMS: atom_id res chain seq x y z
N MET A 1 -12.05 -28.25 -20.65
CA MET A 1 -12.59 -26.88 -20.75
C MET A 1 -11.45 -25.91 -20.44
N GLY A 2 -10.70 -25.47 -21.45
CA GLY A 2 -9.65 -24.46 -21.28
C GLY A 2 -10.30 -23.09 -21.33
N GLY A 3 -10.32 -22.37 -20.22
CA GLY A 3 -10.96 -21.05 -20.11
C GLY A 3 -10.02 -19.95 -20.61
N ASP A 4 -10.57 -19.00 -21.37
CA ASP A 4 -9.93 -17.74 -21.75
C ASP A 4 -9.64 -16.89 -20.50
N ILE A 5 -8.48 -17.14 -19.89
CA ILE A 5 -7.88 -16.24 -18.92
C ILE A 5 -6.99 -15.27 -19.68
N ASP A 6 -7.31 -13.97 -19.60
CA ASP A 6 -6.44 -12.96 -20.19
C ASP A 6 -5.06 -12.94 -19.51
N LEU A 7 -4.07 -12.42 -20.23
CA LEU A 7 -2.68 -12.37 -19.78
C LEU A 7 -2.51 -11.67 -18.42
N ARG A 8 -3.33 -10.66 -18.11
CA ARG A 8 -3.23 -9.91 -16.85
C ARG A 8 -3.63 -10.79 -15.66
N ARG A 9 -4.70 -11.57 -15.81
CA ARG A 9 -5.13 -12.52 -14.79
C ARG A 9 -4.15 -13.69 -14.65
N ALA A 10 -3.62 -14.20 -15.76
CA ALA A 10 -2.60 -15.26 -15.71
C ALA A 10 -1.33 -14.80 -14.96
N LYS A 11 -0.85 -13.58 -15.23
CA LYS A 11 0.25 -12.95 -14.48
C LYS A 11 -0.08 -12.76 -13.01
N THR A 12 -1.30 -12.35 -12.68
CA THR A 12 -1.74 -12.17 -11.29
C THR A 12 -1.67 -13.49 -10.51
N ILE A 13 -2.09 -14.60 -11.14
CA ILE A 13 -1.99 -15.94 -10.54
C ILE A 13 -0.52 -16.33 -10.37
N GLY A 14 0.30 -16.20 -11.40
CA GLY A 14 1.72 -16.57 -11.36
C GLY A 14 2.51 -15.81 -10.29
N PHE A 15 2.48 -14.48 -10.31
CA PHE A 15 3.16 -13.67 -9.28
C PHE A 15 2.58 -13.90 -7.88
N GLY A 16 1.27 -14.14 -7.79
CA GLY A 16 0.60 -14.37 -6.52
C GLY A 16 0.94 -15.70 -5.84
N THR A 17 1.47 -16.68 -6.59
CA THR A 17 1.78 -18.03 -6.08
C THR A 17 3.27 -18.40 -6.17
N GLU A 18 4.14 -17.53 -6.69
CA GLU A 18 5.56 -17.82 -6.93
C GLU A 18 6.36 -18.22 -5.67
N HIS A 19 5.90 -17.79 -4.49
CA HIS A 19 6.51 -18.10 -3.20
C HIS A 19 6.13 -19.48 -2.66
N LEU A 20 5.13 -20.14 -3.25
CA LEU A 20 4.68 -21.45 -2.83
C LEU A 20 5.43 -22.57 -3.56
N PRO A 21 5.63 -23.73 -2.94
CA PRO A 21 6.02 -24.95 -3.64
C PRO A 21 5.04 -25.25 -4.79
N ILE A 22 5.54 -25.77 -5.91
CA ILE A 22 4.77 -25.96 -7.15
C ILE A 22 3.44 -26.71 -6.97
N GLY A 23 3.38 -27.67 -6.03
CA GLY A 23 2.15 -28.40 -5.73
C GLY A 23 1.06 -27.51 -5.12
N LEU A 24 1.42 -26.68 -4.14
CA LEU A 24 0.48 -25.74 -3.51
C LEU A 24 0.14 -24.57 -4.45
N ALA A 25 1.10 -24.11 -5.26
CA ALA A 25 0.86 -23.10 -6.28
C ALA A 25 -0.20 -23.57 -7.30
N ARG A 26 -0.14 -24.84 -7.73
CA ARG A 26 -1.14 -25.46 -8.61
C ARG A 26 -2.51 -25.55 -7.93
N ASP A 27 -2.56 -26.01 -6.69
CA ASP A 27 -3.82 -26.08 -5.93
C ASP A 27 -4.49 -24.69 -5.82
N VAL A 28 -3.73 -23.64 -5.50
CA VAL A 28 -4.25 -22.26 -5.48
C VAL A 28 -4.72 -21.83 -6.87
N ALA A 29 -3.93 -22.10 -7.93
CA ALA A 29 -4.31 -21.76 -9.29
C ALA A 29 -5.62 -22.43 -9.71
N ASP A 30 -5.76 -23.73 -9.48
CA ASP A 30 -6.95 -24.52 -9.83
C ASP A 30 -8.20 -23.99 -9.12
N ARG A 31 -8.09 -23.69 -7.81
CA ARG A 31 -9.20 -23.10 -7.02
C ARG A 31 -9.62 -21.72 -7.51
N VAL A 32 -8.70 -20.95 -8.08
CA VAL A 32 -8.96 -19.59 -8.55
C VAL A 32 -9.47 -19.58 -9.99
N LEU A 33 -8.98 -20.50 -10.83
CA LEU A 33 -9.36 -20.60 -12.24
C LEU A 33 -10.86 -20.81 -12.44
N ALA A 34 -11.53 -21.50 -11.50
CA ALA A 34 -12.98 -21.71 -11.53
C ALA A 34 -13.79 -20.39 -11.56
N ASP A 35 -13.29 -19.34 -10.91
CA ASP A 35 -13.98 -18.06 -10.75
C ASP A 35 -13.25 -16.87 -11.38
N ALA A 36 -12.02 -17.07 -11.89
CA ALA A 36 -11.12 -16.00 -12.31
C ALA A 36 -11.72 -15.03 -13.34
N SER A 37 -12.56 -15.54 -14.26
CA SER A 37 -13.22 -14.72 -15.29
C SER A 37 -14.24 -13.73 -14.71
N ARG A 38 -14.80 -14.01 -13.53
CA ARG A 38 -15.78 -13.17 -12.83
C ARG A 38 -15.15 -12.16 -11.88
N LEU A 39 -13.87 -12.28 -11.59
CA LEU A 39 -13.16 -11.41 -10.64
C LEU A 39 -12.46 -10.27 -11.37
N THR A 40 -12.52 -9.07 -10.77
CA THR A 40 -11.60 -7.98 -11.11
C THR A 40 -10.17 -8.37 -10.68
N SER A 41 -9.14 -7.73 -11.25
CA SER A 41 -7.75 -8.03 -10.88
C SER A 41 -7.48 -7.84 -9.37
N GLY A 42 -8.10 -6.85 -8.73
CA GLY A 42 -7.97 -6.63 -7.28
C GLY A 42 -8.63 -7.73 -6.45
N GLN A 43 -9.84 -8.14 -6.83
CA GLN A 43 -10.54 -9.26 -6.16
C GLN A 43 -9.78 -10.58 -6.37
N LEU A 44 -9.24 -10.80 -7.56
CA LEU A 44 -8.42 -11.97 -7.90
C LEU A 44 -7.17 -12.03 -7.02
N ALA A 45 -6.41 -10.93 -6.93
CA ALA A 45 -5.22 -10.85 -6.08
C ALA A 45 -5.54 -11.09 -4.60
N ALA A 46 -6.63 -10.50 -4.09
CA ALA A 46 -7.08 -10.73 -2.71
C ALA A 46 -7.48 -12.19 -2.47
N ARG A 47 -8.16 -12.83 -3.43
CA ARG A 47 -8.55 -14.24 -3.35
C ARG A 47 -7.34 -15.16 -3.33
N ILE A 48 -6.36 -14.91 -4.21
CA ILE A 48 -5.08 -15.65 -4.25
C ILE A 48 -4.37 -15.51 -2.92
N ARG A 49 -4.17 -14.27 -2.42
CA ARG A 49 -3.49 -14.04 -1.13
C ARG A 49 -4.13 -14.82 0.01
N ARG A 50 -5.47 -14.86 0.07
CA ARG A 50 -6.20 -15.63 1.08
C ARG A 50 -5.95 -17.13 0.92
N LEU A 51 -6.06 -17.66 -0.30
CA LEU A 51 -5.81 -19.07 -0.56
C LEU A 51 -4.37 -19.47 -0.24
N CYS A 52 -3.37 -18.64 -0.56
CA CYS A 52 -1.98 -18.90 -0.20
C CYS A 52 -1.80 -19.03 1.32
N ILE A 53 -2.47 -18.18 2.11
CA ILE A 53 -2.46 -18.29 3.59
C ILE A 53 -3.17 -19.57 4.04
N ASP A 54 -4.29 -19.91 3.42
CA ASP A 54 -5.08 -21.09 3.80
C ASP A 54 -4.33 -22.41 3.50
N VAL A 55 -3.59 -22.49 2.38
CA VAL A 55 -2.85 -23.71 1.99
C VAL A 55 -1.47 -23.84 2.65
N ASP A 56 -0.82 -22.72 3.01
CA ASP A 56 0.43 -22.73 3.76
C ASP A 56 0.48 -21.57 4.79
N PRO A 57 -0.16 -21.76 5.96
CA PRO A 57 -0.13 -20.77 7.04
C PRO A 57 1.27 -20.51 7.59
N ASP A 58 2.16 -21.49 7.52
CA ASP A 58 3.50 -21.38 8.10
C ASP A 58 4.45 -20.62 7.18
N ASP A 59 4.31 -20.78 5.86
CA ASP A 59 4.93 -19.89 4.89
C ASP A 59 4.48 -18.43 5.07
N ALA A 60 3.17 -18.22 5.22
CA ALA A 60 2.66 -16.88 5.50
C ALA A 60 3.27 -16.28 6.77
N ARG A 61 3.42 -17.08 7.83
CA ARG A 61 4.09 -16.67 9.07
C ARG A 61 5.58 -16.37 8.86
N ARG A 62 6.32 -17.21 8.12
CA ARG A 62 7.75 -16.99 7.82
C ARG A 62 7.95 -15.70 7.05
N ARG A 63 7.22 -15.49 5.95
CA ARG A 63 7.29 -14.28 5.14
C ARG A 63 6.92 -13.03 5.94
N TYR A 64 5.91 -13.12 6.80
CA TYR A 64 5.57 -12.01 7.69
C TYR A 64 6.73 -11.64 8.61
N ARG A 65 7.36 -12.63 9.27
CA ARG A 65 8.51 -12.37 10.16
C ARG A 65 9.68 -11.76 9.39
N GLN A 66 10.03 -12.32 8.24
CA GLN A 66 11.12 -11.81 7.41
C GLN A 66 10.86 -10.36 6.97
N ALA A 67 9.67 -10.07 6.42
CA ALA A 67 9.33 -8.72 6.01
C ALA A 67 9.37 -7.75 7.20
N ALA A 68 8.81 -8.16 8.35
CA ALA A 68 8.85 -7.34 9.56
C ALA A 68 10.30 -7.06 10.03
N ASP A 69 11.24 -7.97 9.83
CA ASP A 69 12.67 -7.76 10.15
C ASP A 69 13.36 -6.80 9.16
N GLU A 70 12.86 -6.70 7.92
CA GLU A 70 13.34 -5.79 6.87
C GLU A 70 12.64 -4.41 6.87
N ARG A 71 11.76 -4.17 7.85
CA ARG A 71 10.99 -2.92 8.00
C ARG A 71 11.92 -1.70 7.97
N ARG A 72 11.55 -0.70 7.17
CA ARG A 72 12.39 0.49 6.97
C ARG A 72 11.59 1.70 6.55
N LEU A 73 12.22 2.86 6.72
CA LEU A 73 11.76 4.13 6.17
C LEU A 73 12.64 4.46 4.97
N ILE A 74 12.01 4.79 3.84
CA ILE A 74 12.71 5.22 2.63
C ILE A 74 12.35 6.67 2.33
N VAL A 75 13.36 7.46 1.99
CA VAL A 75 13.24 8.81 1.43
C VAL A 75 13.76 8.79 0.00
N GLU A 76 12.91 9.11 -0.96
CA GLU A 76 13.25 9.09 -2.39
C GLU A 76 12.97 10.45 -3.04
N PRO A 77 13.98 11.17 -3.56
CA PRO A 77 13.73 12.39 -4.31
C PRO A 77 13.00 12.09 -5.63
N THR A 78 12.13 13.00 -6.06
CA THR A 78 11.44 12.92 -7.35
C THR A 78 12.10 13.84 -8.38
N GLY A 79 11.90 13.55 -9.66
CA GLY A 79 12.35 14.42 -10.76
C GLY A 79 11.69 15.81 -10.77
N SER A 80 10.65 16.04 -9.97
CA SER A 80 9.96 17.32 -9.86
C SER A 80 10.45 18.19 -8.70
N GLY A 81 11.54 17.79 -8.01
CA GLY A 81 12.06 18.52 -6.86
C GLY A 81 11.23 18.34 -5.58
N THR A 82 10.41 17.29 -5.52
CA THR A 82 9.73 16.83 -4.29
C THR A 82 10.42 15.57 -3.77
N ALA A 83 9.95 14.98 -2.67
CA ALA A 83 10.42 13.69 -2.19
C ALA A 83 9.24 12.81 -1.76
N HIS A 84 9.42 11.49 -1.86
CA HIS A 84 8.56 10.49 -1.26
C HIS A 84 9.12 10.09 0.10
N LEU A 85 8.21 9.82 1.05
CA LEU A 85 8.51 9.22 2.33
C LEU A 85 7.66 7.96 2.47
N LEU A 86 8.30 6.78 2.45
CA LEU A 86 7.62 5.49 2.47
C LEU A 86 8.02 4.67 3.69
N GLY A 87 7.02 4.20 4.44
CA GLY A 87 7.21 3.14 5.43
C GLY A 87 6.95 1.77 4.78
N LEU A 88 7.95 0.89 4.78
CA LEU A 88 7.88 -0.44 4.18
C LEU A 88 7.86 -1.52 5.25
N ASP A 89 7.11 -2.59 4.97
CA ASP A 89 7.01 -3.82 5.77
C ASP A 89 6.65 -3.58 7.26
N LEU A 90 5.86 -2.54 7.51
CA LEU A 90 5.40 -2.16 8.84
C LEU A 90 4.27 -3.06 9.36
N ALA A 91 4.15 -3.14 10.69
CA ALA A 91 3.08 -3.88 11.36
C ALA A 91 1.68 -3.41 10.89
N PRO A 92 0.82 -4.30 10.32
CA PRO A 92 -0.44 -3.90 9.69
C PRO A 92 -1.43 -3.16 10.59
N ASP A 93 -1.49 -3.54 11.86
CA ASP A 93 -2.31 -2.90 12.89
C ASP A 93 -1.87 -1.45 13.13
N ARG A 94 -0.55 -1.22 13.21
CA ARG A 94 0.02 0.12 13.38
C ARG A 94 -0.18 1.00 12.17
N VAL A 95 -0.03 0.45 10.96
CA VAL A 95 -0.30 1.18 9.70
C VAL A 95 -1.77 1.59 9.64
N THR A 96 -2.68 0.67 9.99
CA THR A 96 -4.12 0.94 10.00
C THR A 96 -4.47 2.03 11.01
N ALA A 97 -3.93 1.97 12.22
CA ALA A 97 -4.14 3.00 13.24
C ALA A 97 -3.59 4.37 12.81
N ALA A 98 -2.38 4.41 12.24
CA ALA A 98 -1.77 5.64 11.73
C ALA A 98 -2.61 6.25 10.59
N ALA A 99 -3.02 5.44 9.61
CA ALA A 99 -3.85 5.88 8.49
C ALA A 99 -5.23 6.38 8.97
N ALA A 100 -5.84 5.72 9.95
CA ALA A 100 -7.09 6.17 10.55
C ALA A 100 -6.94 7.54 11.23
N LYS A 101 -5.87 7.73 12.02
CA LYS A 101 -5.55 9.01 12.67
C LYS A 101 -5.35 10.14 11.65
N ILE A 102 -4.57 9.88 10.60
CA ILE A 102 -4.33 10.86 9.51
C ILE A 102 -5.66 11.23 8.84
N ASN A 103 -6.48 10.24 8.51
CA ASN A 103 -7.79 10.46 7.88
C ASN A 103 -8.74 11.26 8.77
N GLN A 104 -8.79 10.96 10.07
CA GLN A 104 -9.65 11.67 11.01
C GLN A 104 -9.25 13.15 11.11
N LEU A 105 -7.95 13.42 11.28
CA LEU A 105 -7.43 14.79 11.37
C LEU A 105 -7.65 15.55 10.05
N ALA A 106 -7.33 14.95 8.91
CA ALA A 106 -7.56 15.58 7.61
C ALA A 106 -9.05 15.92 7.38
N ARG A 107 -9.97 15.06 7.81
CA ARG A 107 -11.42 15.35 7.77
C ARG A 107 -11.81 16.52 8.66
N SER A 108 -11.21 16.63 9.85
CA SER A 108 -11.49 17.77 10.75
C SER A 108 -11.03 19.12 10.19
N LEU A 109 -10.03 19.12 9.31
CA LEU A 109 -9.56 20.33 8.62
C LEU A 109 -10.44 20.73 7.42
N LYS A 110 -11.27 19.82 6.90
CA LYS A 110 -12.07 20.05 5.70
C LYS A 110 -13.35 20.84 6.02
N THR A 111 -13.19 22.12 6.37
CA THR A 111 -14.29 23.04 6.68
C THR A 111 -14.70 23.89 5.47
N THR A 112 -15.79 24.66 5.61
CA THR A 112 -16.18 25.68 4.62
C THR A 112 -15.03 26.67 4.41
N GLY A 113 -14.60 26.85 3.17
CA GLY A 113 -13.46 27.70 2.80
C GLY A 113 -12.12 26.96 2.64
N GLU A 114 -12.03 25.70 3.04
CA GLU A 114 -10.82 24.89 2.81
C GLU A 114 -10.74 24.43 1.34
N SER A 115 -9.79 25.00 0.60
CA SER A 115 -9.60 24.76 -0.83
C SER A 115 -8.73 23.54 -1.15
N ARG A 116 -7.89 23.07 -0.21
CA ARG A 116 -7.02 21.90 -0.42
C ARG A 116 -7.83 20.63 -0.65
N THR A 117 -7.32 19.73 -1.47
CA THR A 117 -7.92 18.40 -1.66
C THR A 117 -7.76 17.55 -0.41
N MET A 118 -8.57 16.50 -0.27
CA MET A 118 -8.42 15.57 0.86
C MET A 118 -7.04 14.90 0.90
N ASP A 119 -6.41 14.67 -0.25
CA ASP A 119 -5.07 14.07 -0.29
C ASP A 119 -3.98 15.06 0.13
N GLN A 120 -4.11 16.34 -0.24
CA GLN A 120 -3.24 17.41 0.27
C GLN A 120 -3.34 17.51 1.79
N LEU A 121 -4.55 17.52 2.35
CA LEU A 121 -4.76 17.57 3.80
C LEU A 121 -4.15 16.35 4.53
N ARG A 122 -4.26 15.15 3.95
CA ARG A 122 -3.63 13.94 4.52
C ARG A 122 -2.11 14.04 4.49
N ALA A 123 -1.54 14.54 3.40
CA ALA A 123 -0.09 14.71 3.27
C ALA A 123 0.45 15.72 4.29
N ASP A 124 -0.23 16.86 4.46
CA ASP A 124 0.14 17.88 5.45
C ASP A 124 0.06 17.31 6.87
N VAL A 125 -1.07 16.67 7.23
CA VAL A 125 -1.24 16.01 8.54
C VAL A 125 -0.19 14.94 8.80
N PHE A 126 0.17 14.16 7.77
CA PHE A 126 1.20 13.13 7.89
C PHE A 126 2.55 13.72 8.27
N LEU A 127 2.98 14.81 7.62
CA LEU A 127 4.23 15.49 7.96
C LEU A 127 4.16 16.18 9.33
N ASP A 128 3.08 16.92 9.62
CA ASP A 128 2.91 17.61 10.91
C ASP A 128 3.01 16.62 12.09
N LEU A 129 2.43 15.42 11.96
CA LEU A 129 2.52 14.38 12.99
C LEU A 129 3.93 13.82 13.17
N LEU A 130 4.73 13.73 12.10
CA LEU A 130 6.11 13.21 12.16
C LEU A 130 7.11 14.27 12.67
N GLU A 131 6.87 15.53 12.35
CA GLU A 131 7.69 16.68 12.81
C GLU A 131 7.35 17.09 14.25
N GLY A 132 6.26 16.57 14.82
CA GLY A 132 5.79 16.93 16.15
C GLY A 132 5.16 18.32 16.21
N THR A 133 4.70 18.85 15.07
CA THR A 133 4.11 20.17 14.95
C THR A 133 2.64 20.13 15.43
N PRO A 134 2.26 20.89 16.48
CA PRO A 134 0.91 20.86 17.04
C PRO A 134 -0.11 21.62 16.19
N ALA A 135 0.37 22.50 15.31
CA ALA A 135 -0.45 23.22 14.36
C ALA A 135 -0.58 22.33 13.12
N TYR A 136 -1.73 21.69 12.94
CA TYR A 136 -2.13 21.10 11.66
C TYR A 136 -2.28 22.22 10.65
N THR A 137 -1.15 22.69 10.12
CA THR A 137 -0.97 24.11 9.82
C THR A 137 -1.93 24.50 8.69
N THR A 138 -2.68 25.59 8.90
CA THR A 138 -3.49 26.27 7.89
C THR A 138 -2.62 26.96 6.82
N LYS A 139 -1.40 26.46 6.56
CA LYS A 139 -0.49 27.03 5.58
C LYS A 139 -1.06 26.67 4.21
N THR A 140 -1.77 27.64 3.66
CA THR A 140 -2.17 27.70 2.27
C THR A 140 -0.91 27.59 1.42
N SER A 141 -0.82 26.47 0.69
CA SER A 141 0.16 26.16 -0.35
C SER A 141 1.58 25.78 0.12
N PRO A 142 2.21 24.79 -0.53
CA PRO A 142 3.65 24.59 -0.46
C PRO A 142 4.38 25.90 -0.76
N ASP A 143 5.44 26.20 -0.01
CA ASP A 143 6.31 27.32 -0.34
C ASP A 143 7.13 26.97 -1.58
N TYR A 144 6.61 27.31 -2.76
CA TYR A 144 7.26 27.06 -4.05
C TYR A 144 8.57 27.82 -4.23
N SER A 145 8.92 28.76 -3.34
CA SER A 145 10.23 29.43 -3.35
C SER A 145 11.36 28.54 -2.80
N ARG A 146 11.02 27.40 -2.19
CA ARG A 146 11.96 26.47 -1.55
C ARG A 146 12.33 25.25 -2.40
N VAL A 147 12.12 25.26 -3.72
CA VAL A 147 12.63 24.21 -4.61
C VAL A 147 14.16 24.26 -4.62
N ARG A 148 14.78 23.67 -3.62
CA ARG A 148 16.18 23.30 -3.60
C ARG A 148 16.24 21.85 -4.02
N VAL A 149 16.88 21.59 -5.15
CA VAL A 149 17.23 20.24 -5.59
C VAL A 149 17.89 19.55 -4.40
N VAL A 150 17.19 18.57 -3.81
CA VAL A 150 17.75 17.78 -2.71
C VAL A 150 18.81 16.89 -3.35
N GLY A 151 20.06 17.36 -3.29
CA GLY A 151 21.22 16.53 -3.61
C GLY A 151 21.37 15.49 -2.53
N LEU A 152 21.05 14.24 -2.86
CA LEU A 152 21.54 13.04 -2.20
C LEU A 152 22.56 12.39 -3.14
#